data_AF-R9LH11-F1
#
_entry.id   AF-R9LH11-F1
#
_cell.length_a   1.000
_cell.length_b   1.000
_cell.length_c   1.000
_cell.angle_alpha   90.00
_cell.angle_beta   90.00
_cell.angle_gamma   90.00
#
_symmetry.space_group_name_H-M   'P 1'
#
loop_
_entity.id
_entity.type
_entity.pdbx_description
1 polymer ?
#
loop_
_entity_poly.entity_id
_entity_poly.type
_entity_poly.pdbx_seq_one_letter_code
_entity_poly.pdbx_strand_id
1 'polypeptide(L)'
;MMKLLKYDIKQNANTVLGLFAVLVILQVLLSITGNLRQWDAETIFGLSLILYFTAVIFMLVQSCKTFAYNIKAYHRRLLPLHPVWTILSSLVFSWLVALIIGAIVLIHAAIYYRVAQVQIDFVQIGTTGFGNTVLIILSIVWIYTMLVLTIFTAITIGASVSIRGKAGTWVGIISFFVIQNGMSWVEGLLFKGTNSTFANFGIIQIGMAEENGAVTRESVNLLPLGPFLLEVVVAVLMFYAITYLLKKRIEI
;
A
#
# COMPACT_ATOMS: atom_id res chain seq x y z
N MET A 1 3.39 -19.29 -13.23
CA MET A 1 2.90 -18.07 -12.54
C MET A 1 1.46 -17.72 -12.89
N MET A 2 1.10 -17.53 -14.17
CA MET A 2 -0.23 -17.01 -14.60
C MET A 2 -1.42 -17.84 -14.09
N LYS A 3 -1.27 -19.16 -13.93
CA LYS A 3 -2.31 -20.01 -13.35
C LYS A 3 -2.58 -19.68 -11.87
N LEU A 4 -1.54 -19.45 -11.05
CA LEU A 4 -1.69 -19.12 -9.62
C LEU A 4 -2.38 -17.77 -9.43
N LEU A 5 -1.96 -16.76 -10.19
CA LEU A 5 -2.59 -15.44 -10.17
C LEU A 5 -4.07 -15.52 -10.59
N LYS A 6 -4.40 -16.31 -11.62
CA LYS A 6 -5.78 -16.55 -12.03
C LYS A 6 -6.62 -17.16 -10.90
N TYR A 7 -6.06 -18.08 -10.12
CA TYR A 7 -6.75 -18.65 -8.96
C TYR A 7 -6.94 -17.62 -7.85
N ASP A 8 -5.91 -16.82 -7.53
CA ASP A 8 -6.00 -15.77 -6.51
C ASP A 8 -7.06 -14.72 -6.90
N ILE A 9 -7.13 -14.32 -8.18
CA ILE A 9 -8.17 -13.42 -8.70
C ILE A 9 -9.55 -14.07 -8.60
N LYS A 10 -9.71 -15.31 -9.08
CA LYS A 10 -11.02 -15.98 -9.08
C LYS A 10 -11.56 -16.18 -7.67
N GLN A 11 -10.69 -16.52 -6.71
CA GLN A 11 -11.06 -16.72 -5.31
C GLN A 11 -11.54 -15.41 -4.67
N ASN A 12 -10.91 -14.28 -5.01
CA ASN A 12 -11.20 -12.98 -4.40
C ASN A 12 -12.17 -12.11 -5.23
N ALA A 13 -12.53 -12.53 -6.44
CA ALA A 13 -13.30 -11.72 -7.39
C ALA A 13 -14.59 -11.18 -6.77
N ASN A 14 -15.38 -12.03 -6.11
CA ASN A 14 -16.65 -11.59 -5.50
C ASN A 14 -16.43 -10.56 -4.38
N THR A 15 -15.42 -10.75 -3.54
CA THR A 15 -15.11 -9.80 -2.45
C THR A 15 -14.60 -8.48 -2.99
N VAL A 16 -13.71 -8.52 -3.98
CA VAL A 16 -13.12 -7.34 -4.62
C VAL A 16 -14.20 -6.56 -5.39
N LEU A 17 -14.98 -7.22 -6.24
CA LEU A 17 -16.08 -6.61 -6.99
C LEU A 17 -17.19 -6.10 -6.07
N GLY A 18 -17.51 -6.85 -5.02
CA GLY A 18 -18.47 -6.42 -4.00
C GLY A 18 -18.01 -5.15 -3.29
N LEU A 19 -16.75 -5.06 -2.88
CA LEU A 19 -16.20 -3.83 -2.27
C LEU A 19 -16.25 -2.66 -3.26
N PHE A 20 -15.90 -2.87 -4.52
CA PHE A 20 -15.99 -1.83 -5.55
C PHE A 20 -17.43 -1.36 -5.77
N ALA A 21 -18.39 -2.28 -5.84
CA ALA A 21 -19.80 -1.92 -5.99
C ALA A 21 -20.28 -1.07 -4.80
N VAL A 22 -19.98 -1.49 -3.57
CA VAL A 22 -20.32 -0.74 -2.35
C VAL A 22 -19.65 0.63 -2.35
N LEU A 23 -18.36 0.71 -2.72
CA LEU A 23 -17.63 1.97 -2.79
C LEU A 23 -18.28 2.94 -3.79
N VAL A 24 -18.61 2.48 -4.99
CA VAL A 24 -19.28 3.31 -6.02
C VAL A 24 -20.63 3.80 -5.53
N ILE A 25 -21.44 2.92 -4.93
CA ILE A 25 -22.76 3.29 -4.38
C ILE A 25 -22.61 4.34 -3.29
N LEU A 26 -21.67 4.17 -2.35
CA LEU A 26 -21.43 5.13 -1.27
C LEU A 26 -20.94 6.48 -1.80
N GLN A 27 -20.06 6.49 -2.80
CA GLN A 27 -19.58 7.74 -3.42
C GLN A 27 -20.72 8.49 -4.13
N VAL A 28 -21.60 7.78 -4.84
CA VAL A 28 -22.77 8.38 -5.48
C VAL A 28 -23.75 8.93 -4.45
N LEU A 29 -24.07 8.16 -3.40
CA LEU A 29 -24.95 8.60 -2.32
C LEU A 29 -24.39 9.81 -1.58
N LEU A 30 -23.09 9.83 -1.32
CA LEU A 30 -22.41 10.97 -0.70
C LEU A 30 -22.51 12.21 -1.59
N SER A 31 -22.25 12.07 -2.88
CA SER A 31 -22.35 13.18 -3.84
C SER A 31 -23.78 13.73 -3.93
N ILE A 32 -24.80 12.86 -4.05
CA ILE A 32 -26.21 13.28 -4.11
C ILE A 32 -26.61 13.96 -2.80
N THR A 33 -26.33 13.33 -1.66
CA THR A 33 -26.74 13.86 -0.35
C THR A 33 -26.03 15.18 -0.02
N GLY A 34 -24.73 15.27 -0.33
CA GLY A 34 -23.93 16.47 -0.13
C GLY A 34 -24.47 17.64 -0.95
N ASN A 35 -24.79 17.41 -2.23
CA ASN A 35 -25.38 18.44 -3.08
C ASN A 35 -26.80 18.84 -2.65
N LEU A 36 -27.66 17.87 -2.27
CA LEU A 36 -29.02 18.17 -1.81
C LEU A 36 -29.05 18.97 -0.50
N ARG A 37 -28.06 18.75 0.39
CA ARG A 37 -27.92 19.46 1.66
C ARG A 37 -27.02 20.70 1.56
N GLN A 38 -26.57 21.05 0.36
CA GLN A 38 -25.68 22.19 0.10
C GLN A 38 -24.43 22.18 0.99
N TRP A 39 -23.81 21.01 1.15
CA TRP A 39 -22.51 20.93 1.82
C TRP A 39 -21.43 21.59 0.96
N ASP A 40 -20.46 22.21 1.62
CA ASP A 40 -19.29 22.75 0.94
C ASP A 40 -18.55 21.65 0.17
N ALA A 41 -18.06 21.99 -1.02
CA ALA A 41 -17.39 21.03 -1.90
C ALA A 41 -16.16 20.39 -1.24
N GLU A 42 -15.47 21.13 -0.38
CA GLU A 42 -14.34 20.64 0.43
C GLU A 42 -14.78 19.52 1.39
N THR A 43 -15.95 19.67 2.02
CA THR A 43 -16.48 18.66 2.94
C THR A 43 -16.84 17.37 2.20
N ILE A 44 -17.49 17.50 1.03
CA ILE A 44 -17.84 16.35 0.18
C ILE A 44 -16.55 15.64 -0.29
N PHE A 45 -15.57 16.41 -0.76
CA PHE A 45 -14.28 15.88 -1.21
C PHE A 45 -13.51 15.17 -0.09
N GLY A 46 -13.46 15.76 1.11
CA GLY A 46 -12.81 15.16 2.28
C GLY A 46 -13.46 13.83 2.68
N LEU A 47 -14.79 13.77 2.72
CA LEU A 47 -15.52 12.52 2.99
C LEU A 47 -15.32 11.47 1.89
N SER A 48 -15.29 11.88 0.62
CA SER A 48 -14.98 10.99 -0.51
C SER A 48 -13.59 10.38 -0.40
N LEU A 49 -12.60 11.18 0.03
CA LEU A 49 -11.24 10.73 0.26
C LEU A 49 -11.17 9.71 1.40
N ILE A 50 -11.87 9.94 2.52
CA ILE A 50 -11.98 8.97 3.63
C ILE A 50 -12.56 7.63 3.16
N LEU A 51 -13.59 7.63 2.31
CA LEU A 51 -14.16 6.41 1.74
C LEU A 51 -13.14 5.65 0.87
N TYR A 52 -12.34 6.36 0.07
CA TYR A 52 -11.28 5.75 -0.72
C TYR A 52 -10.18 5.16 0.15
N PHE A 53 -9.71 5.88 1.16
CA PHE A 53 -8.72 5.37 2.13
C PHE A 53 -9.22 4.11 2.81
N THR A 54 -10.49 4.10 3.22
CA THR A 54 -11.14 2.91 3.80
C THR A 54 -11.06 1.74 2.82
N ALA A 55 -11.47 1.93 1.55
CA ALA A 55 -11.40 0.88 0.54
C ALA A 55 -9.98 0.36 0.28
N VAL A 56 -8.97 1.24 0.25
CA VAL A 56 -7.55 0.86 0.12
C VAL A 56 -7.12 -0.05 1.27
N ILE A 57 -7.47 0.31 2.51
CA ILE A 57 -7.16 -0.50 3.70
C ILE A 57 -7.83 -1.88 3.59
N PHE A 58 -9.12 -1.94 3.22
CA PHE A 58 -9.84 -3.20 3.03
C PHE A 58 -9.17 -4.09 1.97
N MET A 59 -8.76 -3.52 0.84
CA MET A 59 -8.07 -4.28 -0.20
C MET A 59 -6.68 -4.75 0.21
N LEU A 60 -5.94 -3.94 0.98
CA LEU A 60 -4.66 -4.34 1.55
C LEU A 60 -4.87 -5.54 2.49
N VAL A 61 -5.86 -5.47 3.39
CA VAL A 61 -6.21 -6.57 4.29
C VAL A 61 -6.61 -7.82 3.50
N GLN A 62 -7.39 -7.68 2.42
CA GLN A 62 -7.80 -8.80 1.58
C GLN A 62 -6.60 -9.47 0.90
N SER A 63 -5.65 -8.67 0.40
CA SER A 63 -4.40 -9.16 -0.20
C SER A 63 -3.56 -9.93 0.84
N CYS A 64 -3.46 -9.41 2.05
CA CYS A 64 -2.77 -10.06 3.17
C CYS A 64 -3.44 -11.38 3.59
N LYS A 65 -4.78 -11.40 3.67
CA LYS A 65 -5.55 -12.63 3.92
C LYS A 65 -5.33 -13.67 2.83
N THR A 66 -5.30 -13.24 1.57
CA THR A 66 -5.02 -14.13 0.42
C THR A 66 -3.64 -14.76 0.55
N PHE A 67 -2.61 -13.97 0.85
CA PHE A 67 -1.27 -14.49 1.09
C PHE A 67 -1.23 -15.47 2.28
N ALA A 68 -1.85 -15.11 3.41
CA ALA A 68 -1.92 -15.96 4.61
C ALA A 68 -2.66 -17.28 4.36
N TYR A 69 -3.70 -17.27 3.53
CA TYR A 69 -4.39 -18.48 3.08
C TYR A 69 -3.48 -19.33 2.19
N ASN A 70 -2.81 -18.71 1.22
CA ASN A 70 -1.94 -19.38 0.26
C ASN A 70 -0.77 -20.13 0.92
N ILE A 71 -0.19 -19.60 2.01
CA ILE A 71 0.90 -20.28 2.75
C ILE A 71 0.39 -21.42 3.67
N LYS A 72 -0.92 -21.47 3.97
CA LYS A 72 -1.56 -22.51 4.80
C LYS A 72 -2.23 -23.60 3.97
N ALA A 73 -2.65 -23.30 2.73
CA ALA A 73 -3.41 -24.21 1.89
C ALA A 73 -2.64 -25.49 1.57
N TYR A 74 -3.17 -26.63 2.05
CA TYR A 74 -2.56 -27.96 1.91
C TYR A 74 -2.45 -28.42 0.44
N HIS A 75 -3.44 -28.10 -0.39
CA HIS A 75 -3.44 -28.45 -1.82
C HIS A 75 -2.32 -27.77 -2.64
N ARG A 76 -1.85 -26.59 -2.22
CA ARG A 76 -0.70 -25.92 -2.87
C ARG A 76 0.65 -26.50 -2.41
N ARG A 77 0.69 -27.22 -1.28
CA ARG A 77 1.90 -27.91 -0.79
C ARG A 77 2.19 -29.21 -1.54
N LEU A 78 1.15 -29.83 -2.11
CA LEU A 78 1.26 -31.05 -2.91
C LEU A 78 1.77 -30.79 -4.34
N LEU A 79 1.78 -29.53 -4.77
CA LEU A 79 2.36 -29.13 -6.04
C LEU A 79 3.82 -28.72 -5.82
N PRO A 80 4.79 -29.23 -6.59
CA PRO A 80 6.20 -28.84 -6.50
C PRO A 80 6.40 -27.42 -7.06
N LEU A 81 5.91 -26.43 -6.33
CA LEU A 81 5.98 -25.02 -6.68
C LEU A 81 7.02 -24.35 -5.79
N HIS A 82 8.00 -23.69 -6.41
CA HIS A 82 8.99 -22.92 -5.69
C HIS A 82 8.29 -21.79 -4.89
N PRO A 83 8.60 -21.59 -3.58
CA PRO A 83 7.86 -20.64 -2.72
C PRO A 83 7.83 -19.19 -3.23
N VAL A 84 8.84 -18.81 -4.03
CA VAL A 84 8.93 -17.53 -4.74
C VAL A 84 7.66 -17.22 -5.54
N TRP A 85 7.05 -18.22 -6.17
CA TRP A 85 5.85 -18.02 -6.97
C TRP A 85 4.61 -17.71 -6.13
N THR A 86 4.56 -18.17 -4.88
CA THR A 86 3.48 -17.85 -3.94
C THR A 86 3.55 -16.40 -3.51
N ILE A 87 4.76 -15.90 -3.23
CA ILE A 87 5.00 -14.50 -2.86
C ILE A 87 4.63 -13.59 -4.02
N LEU A 88 5.18 -13.87 -5.21
CA LEU A 88 5.03 -13.03 -6.38
C LEU A 88 3.58 -13.00 -6.88
N SER A 89 2.84 -14.11 -6.80
CA SER A 89 1.41 -14.16 -7.16
C SER A 89 0.58 -13.22 -6.29
N SER A 90 0.76 -13.27 -4.97
CA SER A 90 0.01 -12.42 -4.04
C SER A 90 0.45 -10.96 -4.08
N LEU A 91 1.72 -10.68 -4.38
CA LEU A 91 2.22 -9.31 -4.59
C LEU A 91 1.68 -8.69 -5.89
N VAL A 92 1.68 -9.43 -6.99
CA VAL A 92 1.11 -8.94 -8.25
C VAL A 92 -0.40 -8.74 -8.12
N PHE A 93 -1.09 -9.61 -7.38
CA PHE A 93 -2.50 -9.42 -7.07
C PHE A 93 -2.74 -8.12 -6.30
N SER A 94 -1.94 -7.81 -5.27
CA SER A 94 -2.10 -6.57 -4.49
C SER A 94 -1.86 -5.33 -5.35
N TRP A 95 -0.83 -5.34 -6.21
CA TRP A 95 -0.59 -4.27 -7.17
C TRP A 95 -1.75 -4.07 -8.15
N LEU A 96 -2.31 -5.15 -8.70
CA LEU A 96 -3.43 -5.07 -9.64
C LEU A 96 -4.64 -4.41 -8.97
N VAL A 97 -4.98 -4.84 -7.75
CA VAL A 97 -6.10 -4.26 -6.99
C VAL A 97 -5.85 -2.78 -6.65
N ALA A 98 -4.62 -2.45 -6.22
CA ALA A 98 -4.23 -1.06 -5.94
C ALA A 98 -4.31 -0.18 -7.20
N LEU A 99 -3.89 -0.70 -8.36
CA LEU A 99 -3.98 0.00 -9.64
C LEU A 99 -5.44 0.28 -10.02
N ILE A 100 -6.34 -0.70 -9.87
CA ILE A 100 -7.77 -0.49 -10.15
C ILE A 100 -8.36 0.61 -9.26
N ILE A 101 -8.06 0.59 -7.95
CA ILE A 101 -8.51 1.67 -7.05
C ILE A 101 -7.91 3.01 -7.49
N GLY A 102 -6.61 3.06 -7.76
CA GLY A 102 -5.94 4.28 -8.21
C GLY A 102 -6.57 4.86 -9.48
N ALA A 103 -6.91 4.02 -10.45
CA ALA A 103 -7.62 4.43 -11.65
C ALA A 103 -9.01 5.02 -11.34
N ILE A 104 -9.78 4.38 -10.45
CA ILE A 104 -11.10 4.89 -10.04
C ILE A 104 -10.97 6.25 -9.34
N VAL A 105 -9.99 6.41 -8.45
CA VAL A 105 -9.72 7.68 -7.75
C VAL A 105 -9.34 8.77 -8.74
N LEU A 106 -8.45 8.49 -9.69
CA LEU A 106 -8.03 9.46 -10.72
C LEU A 106 -9.20 9.89 -11.61
N ILE A 107 -10.03 8.94 -12.04
CA ILE A 107 -11.21 9.24 -12.85
C ILE A 107 -12.19 10.09 -12.04
N HIS A 108 -12.47 9.73 -10.79
CA HIS A 108 -13.39 10.50 -9.95
C HIS A 108 -12.86 11.90 -9.66
N ALA A 109 -11.57 12.05 -9.36
CA ALA A 109 -10.93 13.35 -9.16
C ALA A 109 -10.98 14.21 -10.44
N ALA A 110 -10.77 13.63 -11.62
CA ALA A 110 -10.88 14.34 -12.89
C ALA A 110 -12.31 14.84 -13.16
N ILE A 111 -13.33 14.03 -12.81
CA ILE A 111 -14.74 14.43 -12.89
C ILE A 111 -15.01 15.59 -11.92
N TYR A 112 -14.54 15.49 -10.68
CA TYR A 112 -14.75 16.51 -9.66
C TYR A 112 -14.11 17.85 -10.06
N TYR A 113 -12.89 17.82 -10.60
CA TYR A 113 -12.20 19.00 -11.11
C TYR A 113 -12.97 19.68 -12.26
N ARG A 114 -13.50 18.89 -13.21
CA ARG A 114 -14.24 19.45 -14.36
C ARG A 114 -15.62 19.99 -13.99
N VAL A 115 -16.35 19.27 -13.13
CA VAL A 115 -17.77 19.55 -12.83
C VAL A 115 -17.94 20.53 -11.68
N ALA A 116 -17.20 20.35 -10.58
CA ALA A 116 -17.37 21.17 -9.38
C ALA A 116 -16.53 22.45 -9.40
N GLN A 117 -15.65 22.64 -10.41
CA GLN A 117 -14.71 23.77 -10.53
C GLN A 117 -13.90 24.04 -9.25
N VAL A 118 -13.80 23.03 -8.37
CA VAL A 118 -12.95 23.09 -7.20
C VAL A 118 -11.53 23.16 -7.73
N GLN A 119 -10.84 24.25 -7.40
CA GLN A 119 -9.41 24.31 -7.56
C GLN A 119 -8.82 23.26 -6.62
N ILE A 120 -8.66 22.03 -7.13
CA ILE A 120 -7.89 21.02 -6.46
C ILE A 120 -6.45 21.49 -6.59
N ASP A 121 -6.03 22.32 -5.64
CA ASP A 121 -4.63 22.62 -5.44
C ASP A 121 -4.03 21.32 -4.90
N PHE A 122 -3.60 20.43 -5.81
CA PHE A 122 -2.84 19.24 -5.47
C PHE A 122 -1.50 19.71 -4.91
N VAL A 123 -1.52 20.22 -3.68
CA VAL A 123 -0.39 20.62 -2.83
C VAL A 123 0.76 21.18 -3.65
N GLN A 124 0.55 22.20 -4.51
CA GLN A 124 1.61 22.81 -5.35
C GLN A 124 2.74 21.82 -5.70
N ILE A 125 2.42 20.58 -6.12
CA ILE A 125 3.47 19.62 -6.36
C ILE A 125 4.00 20.13 -7.68
N GLY A 126 5.11 20.87 -7.60
CA GLY A 126 5.83 21.45 -8.71
C GLY A 126 6.31 20.34 -9.61
N THR A 127 5.37 19.72 -10.32
CA THR A 127 5.58 18.76 -11.38
C THR A 127 5.79 19.56 -12.64
N THR A 128 6.73 20.51 -12.59
CA THR A 128 7.26 21.15 -13.79
C THR A 128 8.13 20.12 -14.50
N GLY A 129 7.48 19.16 -15.16
CA GLY A 129 8.12 18.13 -15.97
C GLY A 129 7.52 16.73 -15.80
N PHE A 130 7.27 16.07 -16.92
CA PHE A 130 6.83 14.66 -17.01
C PHE A 130 7.67 13.71 -16.16
N GLY A 131 8.99 13.95 -16.08
CA GLY A 131 9.91 13.16 -15.26
C GLY A 131 9.57 13.19 -13.76
N ASN A 132 9.11 14.33 -13.23
CA ASN A 132 8.79 14.44 -11.80
C ASN A 132 7.51 13.64 -11.46
N THR A 133 6.51 13.67 -12.34
CA THR A 133 5.29 12.88 -12.19
C THR A 133 5.58 11.37 -12.19
N VAL A 134 6.47 10.91 -13.07
CA VAL A 134 6.89 9.50 -13.12
C VAL A 134 7.60 9.09 -11.82
N LEU A 135 8.48 9.94 -11.29
CA LEU A 135 9.16 9.66 -10.02
C LEU A 135 8.18 9.56 -8.84
N ILE A 136 7.16 10.42 -8.78
CA ILE A 136 6.12 10.35 -7.73
C ILE A 136 5.36 9.03 -7.80
N ILE A 137 4.92 8.63 -9.01
CA ILE A 137 4.21 7.35 -9.19
C ILE A 137 5.11 6.18 -8.78
N LEU A 138 6.38 6.20 -9.17
CA LEU A 138 7.35 5.19 -8.79
C LEU A 138 7.54 5.13 -7.27
N SER A 139 7.68 6.27 -6.59
CA SER A 139 7.78 6.33 -5.13
C SER A 139 6.54 5.75 -4.44
N ILE A 140 5.33 6.08 -4.92
CA ILE A 140 4.08 5.53 -4.36
C ILE A 140 4.05 4.01 -4.51
N VAL A 141 4.36 3.48 -5.70
CA VAL A 141 4.41 2.04 -5.95
C VAL A 141 5.47 1.37 -5.09
N TRP A 142 6.62 2.02 -4.91
CA TRP A 142 7.72 1.51 -4.10
C TRP A 142 7.36 1.44 -2.62
N ILE A 143 6.84 2.53 -2.04
CA ILE A 143 6.36 2.58 -0.64
C ILE A 143 5.31 1.51 -0.40
N TYR A 144 4.34 1.38 -1.32
CA TYR A 144 3.30 0.35 -1.22
C TYR A 144 3.89 -1.07 -1.26
N THR A 145 4.87 -1.30 -2.12
CA THR A 145 5.57 -2.59 -2.24
C THR A 145 6.29 -2.94 -0.94
N MET A 146 7.03 -2.00 -0.36
CA MET A 146 7.73 -2.18 0.91
C MET A 146 6.76 -2.47 2.05
N LEU A 147 5.62 -1.77 2.11
CA LEU A 147 4.56 -2.05 3.08
C LEU A 147 4.04 -3.49 2.96
N VAL A 148 3.66 -3.91 1.75
CA VAL A 148 3.12 -5.26 1.51
C VAL A 148 4.17 -6.34 1.83
N LEU A 149 5.43 -6.15 1.42
CA LEU A 149 6.52 -7.09 1.73
C LEU A 149 6.77 -7.19 3.24
N THR A 150 6.71 -6.07 3.95
CA THR A 150 6.86 -6.06 5.42
C THR A 150 5.74 -6.87 6.08
N ILE A 151 4.49 -6.66 5.65
CA ILE A 151 3.34 -7.43 6.17
C ILE A 151 3.46 -8.93 5.80
N PHE A 152 3.87 -9.27 4.58
CA PHE A 152 4.07 -10.66 4.16
C PHE A 152 5.18 -11.34 4.97
N THR A 153 6.27 -10.62 5.24
CA THR A 153 7.37 -11.09 6.10
C THR A 153 6.86 -11.37 7.51
N ALA A 154 6.13 -10.42 8.09
CA ALA A 154 5.52 -10.56 9.42
C ALA A 154 4.53 -11.74 9.51
N ILE A 155 3.66 -11.91 8.50
CA ILE A 155 2.74 -13.06 8.40
C ILE A 155 3.53 -14.36 8.34
N THR A 156 4.63 -14.40 7.58
CA THR A 156 5.45 -15.61 7.42
C THR A 156 6.17 -15.97 8.71
N ILE A 157 6.78 -14.99 9.39
CA ILE A 157 7.42 -15.20 10.71
C ILE A 157 6.39 -15.72 11.72
N GLY A 158 5.21 -15.08 11.81
CA GLY A 158 4.13 -15.50 12.69
C GLY A 158 3.64 -16.93 12.36
N ALA A 159 3.53 -17.27 11.07
CA ALA A 159 3.13 -18.60 10.63
C ALA A 159 4.18 -19.69 10.91
N SER A 160 5.47 -19.34 10.94
CA SER A 160 6.56 -20.26 11.27
C SER A 160 6.65 -20.57 12.77
N VAL A 161 6.32 -19.60 13.63
CA VAL A 161 6.32 -19.80 15.10
C VAL A 161 5.02 -20.43 15.60
N SER A 162 3.92 -20.30 14.85
CA SER A 162 2.58 -20.83 15.18
C SER A 162 2.47 -22.36 15.03
N ILE A 163 3.29 -23.12 15.75
CA ILE A 163 3.20 -24.59 15.70
C ILE A 163 1.94 -25.07 16.46
N ARG A 164 1.42 -24.36 17.49
CA ARG A 164 0.24 -24.79 18.28
C ARG A 164 -0.58 -23.68 18.98
N GLY A 165 -0.84 -22.50 18.38
CA GLY A 165 -1.80 -21.57 19.01
C GLY A 165 -1.83 -20.10 18.54
N LYS A 166 -2.63 -19.30 19.28
CA LYS A 166 -2.86 -17.85 19.10
C LYS A 166 -1.58 -16.98 19.22
N ALA A 167 -0.49 -17.54 19.75
CA ALA A 167 0.80 -16.85 19.92
C ALA A 167 1.42 -16.39 18.59
N GLY A 168 1.20 -17.14 17.50
CA GLY A 168 1.76 -16.79 16.18
C GLY A 168 1.27 -15.45 15.63
N THR A 169 0.02 -15.07 15.92
CA THR A 169 -0.53 -13.77 15.50
C THR A 169 0.20 -12.62 16.19
N TRP A 170 0.45 -12.74 17.50
CA TRP A 170 1.18 -11.74 18.27
C TRP A 170 2.63 -11.61 17.82
N VAL A 171 3.31 -12.73 17.55
CA VAL A 171 4.68 -12.71 17.02
C VAL A 171 4.73 -12.00 15.66
N GLY A 172 3.74 -12.25 14.79
CA GLY A 172 3.60 -11.53 13.53
C GLY A 172 3.47 -10.02 13.74
N ILE A 173 2.56 -9.59 14.61
CA ILE A 173 2.35 -8.15 14.91
C ILE A 173 3.63 -7.51 15.44
N ILE A 174 4.28 -8.13 16.42
CA ILE A 174 5.53 -7.62 17.00
C ILE A 174 6.61 -7.54 15.91
N SER A 175 6.74 -8.55 15.06
CA SER A 175 7.73 -8.54 13.99
C SER A 175 7.51 -7.41 12.98
N PHE A 176 6.25 -7.05 12.67
CA PHE A 176 5.96 -5.90 11.83
C PHE A 176 6.53 -4.62 12.43
N PHE A 177 6.24 -4.35 13.71
CA PHE A 177 6.76 -3.16 14.38
C PHE A 177 8.27 -3.17 14.50
N VAL A 178 8.89 -4.32 14.77
CA VAL A 178 10.35 -4.44 14.84
C VAL A 178 10.99 -4.14 13.48
N ILE A 179 10.45 -4.64 12.37
CA ILE A 179 10.97 -4.35 11.04
C ILE A 179 10.81 -2.86 10.71
N GLN A 180 9.64 -2.28 10.98
CA GLN A 180 9.34 -0.87 10.71
C GLN A 180 10.26 0.08 11.50
N ASN A 181 10.32 -0.11 12.83
CA ASN A 181 11.16 0.71 13.69
C ASN A 181 12.65 0.46 13.44
N GLY A 182 13.03 -0.80 13.17
CA GLY A 182 14.41 -1.16 12.84
C GLY A 182 14.88 -0.49 11.55
N MET A 183 14.04 -0.46 10.51
CA MET A 183 14.34 0.23 9.27
C MET A 183 14.48 1.73 9.48
N SER A 184 13.51 2.36 10.14
CA SER A 184 13.55 3.79 10.50
C SER A 184 14.81 4.15 11.30
N TRP A 185 15.19 3.31 12.27
CA TRP A 185 16.38 3.52 13.09
C TRP A 185 17.68 3.39 12.27
N VAL A 186 17.79 2.37 11.41
CA VAL A 186 18.97 2.17 10.55
C VAL A 186 19.11 3.31 9.54
N GLU A 187 18.00 3.75 8.93
CA GLU A 187 17.99 4.91 8.03
C GLU A 187 18.45 6.18 8.74
N GLY A 188 17.92 6.45 9.94
CA GLY A 188 18.31 7.61 10.74
C GLY A 188 19.79 7.59 11.17
N LEU A 189 20.37 6.41 11.38
CA LEU A 189 21.78 6.25 11.71
C LEU A 189 22.69 6.53 10.50
N LEU A 190 22.32 6.00 9.33
CA LEU A 190 23.14 6.05 8.11
C LEU A 190 22.97 7.33 7.31
N PHE A 191 21.77 7.93 7.31
CA PHE A 191 21.40 9.05 6.43
C PHE A 191 20.86 10.23 7.24
N LYS A 192 21.62 10.67 8.26
CA LYS A 192 21.30 11.82 9.12
C LYS A 192 20.81 13.02 8.30
N GLY A 193 19.57 13.44 8.54
CA GLY A 193 19.00 14.66 7.93
C GLY A 193 18.41 14.51 6.52
N THR A 194 18.40 13.31 5.92
CA THR A 194 17.58 13.07 4.72
C THR A 194 16.19 12.58 5.12
N ASN A 195 15.15 13.25 4.62
CA ASN A 195 13.78 12.77 4.75
C ASN A 195 13.66 11.42 4.06
N SER A 196 13.59 10.34 4.85
CA SER A 196 13.35 8.99 4.36
C SER A 196 12.04 8.92 3.57
N THR A 197 12.04 8.20 2.46
CA THR A 197 10.84 7.93 1.67
C THR A 197 9.88 6.98 2.41
N PHE A 198 10.39 6.12 3.29
CA PHE A 198 9.61 5.13 4.03
C PHE A 198 9.31 5.51 5.50
N ALA A 199 10.24 6.12 6.25
CA ALA A 199 10.03 6.38 7.69
C ALA A 199 9.09 7.57 8.00
N ASN A 200 8.66 8.35 7.00
CA ASN A 200 7.65 9.41 7.14
C ASN A 200 6.21 8.92 6.93
N PHE A 201 5.89 7.70 7.38
CA PHE A 201 4.55 7.09 7.29
C PHE A 201 3.46 7.79 8.14
N GLY A 202 3.67 9.03 8.59
CA GLY A 202 2.78 9.69 9.56
C GLY A 202 2.64 11.21 9.48
N ILE A 203 3.35 11.92 8.59
CA ILE A 203 3.19 13.37 8.48
C ILE A 203 3.17 13.75 7.01
N ILE A 204 2.02 13.57 6.35
CA ILE A 204 1.69 14.50 5.27
C ILE A 204 1.39 15.80 6.02
N GLN A 205 2.37 16.69 6.11
CA GLN A 205 2.14 18.06 6.50
C GLN A 205 1.30 18.66 5.38
N ILE A 206 -0.03 18.55 5.52
CA ILE A 206 -0.97 19.35 4.75
C ILE A 206 -0.80 20.75 5.33
N GLY A 207 0.17 21.48 4.79
CA GLY A 207 0.32 22.90 5.08
C GLY A 207 -0.97 23.57 4.62
N MET A 208 -1.83 23.91 5.58
CA MET A 208 -2.76 25.02 5.40
C MET A 208 -1.89 26.21 5.00
N ALA A 209 -2.15 26.79 3.83
CA ALA A 209 -1.41 27.96 3.39
C ALA A 209 -1.58 29.07 4.43
N GLU A 210 -0.57 29.28 5.28
CA GLU A 210 -0.49 30.49 6.06
C GLU A 210 -0.27 31.65 5.10
N GLU A 211 -1.13 32.65 5.24
CA GLU A 211 -1.28 33.85 4.42
C GLU A 211 -0.09 34.82 4.53
N ASN A 212 1.13 34.32 4.72
CA ASN A 212 2.33 35.15 4.78
C ASN A 212 3.45 34.50 3.96
N GLY A 213 3.69 35.08 2.80
CA GLY A 213 4.60 34.58 1.78
C GLY A 213 6.03 34.44 2.26
N ALA A 214 6.43 33.20 2.52
CA ALA A 214 7.81 32.70 2.37
C ALA A 214 7.78 31.18 2.37
N VAL A 215 7.24 30.57 1.30
CA VAL A 215 7.45 29.14 1.07
C VAL A 215 8.89 28.97 0.59
N THR A 216 9.80 28.65 1.50
CA THR A 216 11.11 28.10 1.14
C THR A 216 10.85 26.82 0.34
N ARG A 217 11.05 26.90 -0.98
CA ARG A 217 11.03 25.75 -1.88
C ARG A 217 12.24 24.89 -1.59
N GLU A 218 12.20 24.11 -0.51
CA GLU A 218 13.12 23.00 -0.37
C GLU A 218 12.81 21.98 -1.46
N SER A 219 13.78 21.71 -2.32
CA SER A 219 13.71 20.63 -3.28
C SER A 219 13.60 19.31 -2.51
N VAL A 220 12.37 18.81 -2.35
CA VAL A 220 12.14 17.48 -1.79
C VAL A 220 12.75 16.48 -2.76
N ASN A 221 13.88 15.88 -2.36
CA ASN A 221 14.42 14.77 -3.10
C ASN A 221 13.48 13.57 -2.90
N LEU A 222 12.64 13.31 -3.91
CA LEU A 222 11.59 12.29 -3.84
C LEU A 222 12.14 10.86 -3.70
N LEU A 223 13.37 10.63 -4.18
CA LEU A 223 14.08 9.34 -4.14
C LEU A 223 15.57 9.59 -3.86
N PRO A 224 15.95 9.83 -2.60
CA PRO A 224 17.36 9.92 -2.25
C PRO A 224 18.01 8.56 -2.49
N LEU A 225 19.03 8.52 -3.36
CA LEU A 225 19.64 7.28 -3.84
C LEU A 225 20.17 6.39 -2.70
N GLY A 226 20.68 6.99 -1.63
CA GLY A 226 21.19 6.28 -0.45
C GLY A 226 20.11 5.46 0.27
N PRO A 227 19.09 6.10 0.86
CA PRO A 227 17.95 5.41 1.47
C PRO A 227 17.28 4.42 0.52
N PHE A 228 17.07 4.79 -0.75
CA PHE A 228 16.48 3.89 -1.74
C PHE A 228 17.28 2.59 -1.93
N LEU A 229 18.62 2.66 -2.03
CA LEU A 229 19.46 1.47 -2.15
C LEU A 229 19.40 0.59 -0.90
N LEU A 230 19.34 1.19 0.30
CA LEU A 230 19.14 0.44 1.54
C LEU A 230 17.78 -0.28 1.52
N GLU A 231 16.71 0.43 1.16
CA GLU A 231 15.36 -0.14 1.04
C GLU A 231 15.34 -1.32 0.06
N VAL A 232 16.02 -1.22 -1.09
CA VAL A 232 16.17 -2.34 -2.06
C VAL A 232 16.86 -3.54 -1.41
N VAL A 233 17.95 -3.33 -0.68
CA VAL A 233 18.65 -4.41 0.03
C VAL A 233 17.72 -5.07 1.04
N VAL A 234 16.96 -4.28 1.83
CA VAL A 234 16.03 -4.83 2.82
C VAL A 234 14.87 -5.56 2.14
N ALA A 235 14.35 -5.08 1.00
CA ALA A 235 13.34 -5.77 0.22
C ALA A 235 13.81 -7.17 -0.24
N VAL A 236 15.05 -7.25 -0.74
CA VAL A 236 15.67 -8.53 -1.13
C VAL A 236 15.84 -9.45 0.07
N LEU A 237 16.29 -8.93 1.22
CA LEU A 237 16.42 -9.70 2.46
C LEU A 237 15.07 -10.22 2.96
N MET A 238 14.02 -9.40 2.93
CA MET A 238 12.65 -9.82 3.27
C MET A 238 12.16 -10.93 2.34
N PHE A 239 12.37 -10.77 1.03
CA PHE A 239 11.98 -11.77 0.03
C PHE A 239 12.72 -13.11 0.24
N TYR A 240 14.02 -13.03 0.53
CA TYR A 240 14.84 -14.19 0.88
C TYR A 240 14.35 -14.86 2.18
N ALA A 241 14.09 -14.07 3.24
CA ALA A 241 13.61 -14.55 4.53
C ALA A 241 12.26 -15.28 4.39
N ILE A 242 11.31 -14.72 3.64
CA ILE A 242 10.03 -15.38 3.37
C ILE A 242 10.27 -16.72 2.65
N THR A 243 11.09 -16.71 1.60
CA THR A 243 11.37 -17.93 0.82
C THR A 243 12.01 -19.02 1.68
N TYR A 244 13.01 -18.66 2.49
CA TYR A 244 13.70 -19.56 3.40
C TYR A 244 12.76 -20.16 4.46
N LEU A 245 11.97 -19.32 5.12
CA LEU A 245 11.00 -19.76 6.13
C LEU A 245 9.92 -20.67 5.56
N LEU A 246 9.45 -20.38 4.34
CA LEU A 246 8.49 -21.25 3.66
C LEU A 246 9.09 -22.61 3.27
N LYS A 247 10.34 -22.66 2.78
CA LYS A 247 11.03 -23.93 2.49
C LYS A 247 11.18 -24.79 3.74
N LYS A 248 11.73 -24.21 4.82
CA LYS A 248 11.95 -24.92 6.09
C LYS A 248 10.64 -25.48 6.69
N ARG A 249 9.51 -24.80 6.45
CA ARG A 249 8.19 -25.26 6.89
C ARG A 249 7.61 -26.38 6.03
N ILE A 250 8.04 -26.54 4.78
CA ILE A 250 7.59 -27.62 3.88
C ILE A 250 8.30 -28.95 4.21
N GLU A 251 9.50 -28.88 4.79
CA GLU A 251 10.28 -30.05 5.22
C GLU A 251 9.83 -30.66 6.56
N ILE A 252 8.96 -29.97 7.32
CA ILE A 252 8.38 -30.41 8.61
C ILE A 252 6.95 -30.90 8.39
#